data_AF-A0A955B8H0-F1
#
_entry.id   AF-A0A955B8H0-F1
#
_cell.length_a   1.000
_cell.length_b   1.000
_cell.length_c   1.000
_cell.angle_alpha   90.00
_cell.angle_beta   90.00
_cell.angle_gamma   90.00
#
_symmetry.space_group_name_H-M   'P 1'
#
loop_
_entity.id
_entity.type
_entity.pdbx_description
1 polymer ?
#
loop_
_entity_poly.entity_id
_entity_poly.type
_entity_poly.pdbx_seq_one_letter_code
_entity_poly.pdbx_strand_id
1 'polypeptide(L)'
;MSPLHSTILIGMAIAFASPIAGTAYGQRKIQSFKDVETIVSAHFQSIKDFERGDLITQSQVQQLFARLHQFGWQVADQKEITDSVLGDGDFLVKTFKTPKGRTFLKTISGYKDGIDRVDRMSRMPNGQKNVADLVYKIPNGTDWIKSMTSQKNGQQLSRRMAQTRHGKDFNKPTGKIYQLDKLVKRLSESYAEAQTRTVINRTRR
;
A
#
# COMPACT_ATOMS: atom_id res chain seq x y z
N MET A 1 -5.74 52.23 66.88
CA MET A 1 -7.19 51.99 66.77
C MET A 1 -7.44 51.46 65.36
N SER A 2 -7.96 50.24 65.27
CA SER A 2 -8.28 49.48 64.04
C SER A 2 -9.41 50.14 63.22
N PRO A 3 -9.90 49.57 62.10
CA PRO A 3 -9.29 48.89 60.94
C PRO A 3 -9.86 49.45 59.60
N LEU A 4 -9.57 48.87 58.42
CA LEU A 4 -10.58 48.66 57.35
C LEU A 4 -10.09 47.71 56.23
N HIS A 5 -10.81 46.59 56.18
CA HIS A 5 -11.00 45.49 55.22
C HIS A 5 -10.89 45.78 53.71
N SER A 6 -10.43 44.77 52.94
CA SER A 6 -11.16 44.30 51.73
C SER A 6 -10.67 42.94 51.22
N THR A 7 -11.47 41.93 51.53
CA THR A 7 -11.97 40.80 50.74
C THR A 7 -11.17 40.30 49.52
N ILE A 8 -10.63 39.09 49.63
CA ILE A 8 -10.15 38.26 48.52
C ILE A 8 -11.29 37.31 48.10
N LEU A 9 -11.70 37.37 46.83
CA LEU A 9 -12.61 36.42 46.19
C LEU A 9 -11.82 35.19 45.72
N ILE A 10 -12.09 34.02 46.30
CA ILE A 10 -11.57 32.73 45.83
C ILE A 10 -12.55 32.17 44.81
N GLY A 11 -12.16 32.18 43.53
CA GLY A 11 -12.86 31.48 42.46
C GLY A 11 -12.54 29.99 42.47
N MET A 12 -13.53 29.16 42.80
CA MET A 12 -13.41 27.70 42.83
C MET A 12 -13.67 27.15 41.41
N ALA A 13 -12.60 26.73 40.73
CA ALA A 13 -12.71 26.06 39.43
C ALA A 13 -13.03 24.56 39.64
N ILE A 14 -14.24 24.13 39.26
CA ILE A 14 -14.64 22.73 39.25
C ILE A 14 -14.08 22.09 37.97
N ALA A 15 -13.04 21.28 38.12
CA ALA A 15 -12.54 20.43 37.05
C ALA A 15 -13.47 19.23 36.86
N PHE A 16 -14.23 19.23 35.76
CA PHE A 16 -14.95 18.04 35.29
C PHE A 16 -13.93 17.05 34.71
N ALA A 17 -13.46 16.11 35.54
CA ALA A 17 -12.78 14.92 35.06
C ALA A 17 -13.84 13.98 34.45
N SER A 18 -14.11 14.12 33.14
CA SER A 18 -14.86 13.09 32.42
C SER A 18 -14.01 11.81 32.42
N PRO A 19 -14.53 10.66 32.88
CA PRO A 19 -13.86 9.39 32.64
C PRO A 19 -13.91 9.15 31.13
N ILE A 20 -12.76 9.33 30.47
CA ILE A 20 -12.56 8.74 29.17
C ILE A 20 -12.68 7.24 29.44
N ALA A 21 -13.85 6.68 29.12
CA ALA A 21 -14.06 5.25 29.02
C ALA A 21 -13.15 4.76 27.90
N GLY A 22 -11.87 4.58 28.24
CA GLY A 22 -10.93 3.80 27.48
C GLY A 22 -11.50 2.40 27.48
N THR A 23 -12.28 2.09 26.44
CA THR A 23 -12.56 0.72 26.07
C THR A 23 -11.20 0.09 25.88
N ALA A 24 -10.76 -0.66 26.90
CA ALA A 24 -9.73 -1.66 26.75
C ALA A 24 -10.30 -2.69 25.78
N TYR A 25 -10.24 -2.37 24.49
CA TYR A 25 -10.36 -3.34 23.41
C TYR A 25 -9.21 -4.31 23.63
N GLY A 26 -9.44 -5.34 24.43
CA GLY A 26 -8.55 -6.50 24.50
C GLY A 26 -8.37 -6.95 23.06
N GLN A 27 -7.16 -6.77 22.53
CA GLN A 27 -6.89 -7.02 21.11
C GLN A 27 -7.23 -8.48 20.83
N ARG A 28 -8.33 -8.71 20.09
CA ARG A 28 -8.77 -10.04 19.71
C ARG A 28 -7.67 -10.67 18.86
N LYS A 29 -7.13 -11.80 19.29
CA LYS A 29 -6.13 -12.54 18.52
C LYS A 29 -6.71 -12.95 17.15
N ILE A 30 -5.87 -12.95 16.12
CA ILE A 30 -6.22 -13.47 14.79
C ILE A 30 -6.58 -14.95 14.89
N GLN A 31 -7.81 -15.30 14.49
CA GLN A 31 -8.31 -16.68 14.46
C GLN A 31 -8.56 -17.16 13.02
N SER A 32 -8.80 -16.22 12.10
CA SER A 32 -9.13 -16.49 10.72
C SER A 32 -8.46 -15.48 9.79
N PHE A 33 -8.37 -15.81 8.50
CA PHE A 33 -7.89 -14.85 7.51
C PHE A 33 -8.80 -13.61 7.39
N LYS A 34 -10.08 -13.72 7.74
CA LYS A 34 -11.01 -12.57 7.79
C LYS A 34 -10.59 -11.53 8.85
N ASP A 35 -9.98 -11.97 9.95
CA ASP A 35 -9.42 -11.04 10.96
C ASP A 35 -8.24 -10.27 10.36
N VAL A 36 -7.39 -10.94 9.56
CA VAL A 36 -6.29 -10.32 8.82
C VAL A 36 -6.82 -9.26 7.85
N GLU A 37 -7.81 -9.60 7.03
CA GLU A 37 -8.43 -8.64 6.09
C GLU A 37 -8.99 -7.41 6.81
N THR A 38 -9.62 -7.62 7.96
CA THR A 38 -10.17 -6.54 8.80
C THR A 38 -9.05 -5.62 9.31
N ILE A 39 -7.95 -6.19 9.81
CA ILE A 39 -6.78 -5.43 10.29
C ILE A 39 -6.12 -4.66 9.14
N VAL A 40 -5.96 -5.31 7.97
CA VAL A 40 -5.40 -4.70 6.76
C VAL A 40 -6.26 -3.52 6.32
N SER A 41 -7.58 -3.71 6.21
CA SER A 41 -8.52 -2.66 5.83
C SER A 41 -8.47 -1.49 6.81
N ALA A 42 -8.54 -1.76 8.12
CA ALA A 42 -8.49 -0.72 9.14
C ALA A 42 -7.14 0.03 9.16
N HIS A 43 -6.03 -0.64 8.87
CA HIS A 43 -4.73 0.02 8.73
C HIS A 43 -4.71 1.00 7.56
N PHE A 44 -5.05 0.55 6.35
CA PHE A 44 -5.00 1.41 5.17
C PHE A 44 -6.06 2.51 5.17
N GLN A 45 -7.25 2.29 5.74
CA GLN A 45 -8.27 3.32 5.92
C GLN A 45 -7.85 4.42 6.92
N SER A 46 -6.93 4.11 7.85
CA SER A 46 -6.40 5.12 8.78
C SER A 46 -5.37 6.05 8.15
N ILE A 47 -4.89 5.73 6.94
CA ILE A 47 -3.94 6.55 6.21
C ILE A 47 -4.71 7.66 5.50
N LYS A 48 -4.36 8.90 5.82
CA LYS A 48 -4.98 10.08 5.23
C LYS A 48 -4.93 10.02 3.69
N ASP A 49 -6.09 10.28 3.08
CA ASP A 49 -6.28 10.36 1.63
C ASP A 49 -5.94 9.08 0.84
N PHE A 50 -5.84 7.93 1.51
CA PHE A 50 -5.58 6.64 0.84
C PHE A 50 -6.84 6.06 0.21
N GLU A 51 -6.77 5.70 -1.07
CA GLU A 51 -7.78 4.91 -1.77
C GLU A 51 -7.28 3.49 -2.07
N ARG A 52 -8.20 2.52 -2.14
CA ARG A 52 -7.86 1.10 -2.40
C ARG A 52 -7.02 0.88 -3.67
N GLY A 53 -7.21 1.74 -4.68
CA GLY A 53 -6.49 1.70 -5.97
C GLY A 53 -5.15 2.43 -5.96
N ASP A 54 -4.75 3.05 -4.86
CA ASP A 54 -3.45 3.72 -4.76
C ASP A 54 -2.29 2.73 -4.67
N LEU A 55 -1.10 3.23 -4.98
CA LEU A 55 0.12 2.48 -4.70
C LEU A 55 0.32 2.35 -3.18
N ILE A 56 0.66 1.14 -2.74
CA ILE A 56 1.19 0.90 -1.41
C ILE A 56 2.72 1.05 -1.39
N THR A 57 3.26 1.39 -0.23
CA THR A 57 4.70 1.63 -0.01
C THR A 57 5.27 0.70 1.06
N GLN A 58 6.60 0.55 1.06
CA GLN A 58 7.30 -0.29 2.03
C GLN A 58 7.01 0.13 3.47
N SER A 59 7.02 1.44 3.80
CA SER A 59 6.74 1.91 5.16
C SER A 59 5.34 1.52 5.64
N GLN A 60 4.31 1.65 4.79
CA GLN A 60 2.94 1.27 5.10
C GLN A 60 2.84 -0.23 5.38
N VAL A 61 3.48 -1.05 4.54
CA VAL A 61 3.48 -2.51 4.73
C VAL A 61 4.24 -2.94 6.00
N GLN A 62 5.34 -2.27 6.34
CA GLN A 62 6.06 -2.52 7.59
C GLN A 62 5.22 -2.16 8.83
N GLN A 63 4.49 -1.04 8.79
CA GLN A 63 3.57 -0.66 9.87
C GLN A 63 2.42 -1.66 10.01
N LEU A 64 1.89 -2.17 8.89
CA LEU A 64 0.92 -3.25 8.89
C LEU A 64 1.47 -4.50 9.58
N PHE A 65 2.71 -4.92 9.28
CA PHE A 65 3.30 -6.09 9.93
C PHE A 65 3.44 -5.93 11.43
N ALA A 66 3.85 -4.75 11.90
CA ALA A 66 3.87 -4.45 13.34
C ALA A 66 2.47 -4.62 13.96
N ARG A 67 1.42 -4.19 13.25
CA ARG A 67 0.04 -4.37 13.69
C ARG A 67 -0.40 -5.83 13.68
N LEU A 68 -0.12 -6.60 12.64
CA LEU A 68 -0.44 -8.04 12.60
C LEU A 68 0.25 -8.81 13.73
N HIS A 69 1.49 -8.44 14.06
CA HIS A 69 2.23 -8.99 15.18
C HIS A 69 1.58 -8.69 16.52
N GLN A 70 1.11 -7.47 16.76
CA GLN A 70 0.35 -7.10 17.96
C GLN A 70 -0.91 -7.98 18.16
N PHE A 71 -1.55 -8.38 17.05
CA PHE A 71 -2.72 -9.25 17.05
C PHE A 71 -2.37 -10.76 17.04
N GLY A 72 -1.10 -11.10 17.28
CA GLY A 72 -0.62 -12.46 17.50
C GLY A 72 -0.20 -13.21 16.25
N TRP A 73 -0.04 -12.54 15.09
CA TRP A 73 0.47 -13.17 13.88
C TRP A 73 1.78 -12.55 13.42
N GLN A 74 2.86 -13.33 13.53
CA GLN A 74 4.15 -13.00 12.93
C GLN A 74 4.20 -13.57 11.51
N VAL A 75 4.20 -12.67 10.52
CA VAL A 75 4.29 -13.04 9.10
C VAL A 75 5.71 -13.52 8.79
N ALA A 76 5.86 -14.83 8.54
CA ALA A 76 7.17 -15.47 8.43
C ALA A 76 8.01 -14.93 7.26
N ASP A 77 7.36 -14.56 6.17
CA ASP A 77 7.92 -14.07 4.91
C ASP A 77 7.80 -12.54 4.76
N GLN A 78 7.65 -11.81 5.87
CA GLN A 78 7.52 -10.35 5.87
C GLN A 78 8.57 -9.63 5.00
N LYS A 79 9.83 -10.11 5.03
CA LYS A 79 10.94 -9.50 4.27
C LYS A 79 10.70 -9.61 2.76
N GLU A 80 10.29 -10.77 2.28
CA GLU A 80 10.03 -11.01 0.86
C GLU A 80 8.86 -10.15 0.36
N ILE A 81 7.80 -10.03 1.17
CA ILE A 81 6.65 -9.19 0.85
C ILE A 81 7.06 -7.72 0.79
N THR A 82 7.82 -7.22 1.77
CA THR A 82 8.31 -5.82 1.76
C THR A 82 9.25 -5.55 0.58
N ASP A 83 10.16 -6.47 0.24
CA ASP A 83 11.07 -6.33 -0.90
C ASP A 83 10.31 -6.31 -2.25
N SER A 84 9.10 -6.87 -2.27
CA SER A 84 8.19 -6.86 -3.42
C SER A 84 7.35 -5.58 -3.53
N VAL A 85 7.42 -4.66 -2.57
CA VAL A 85 6.70 -3.38 -2.60
C VAL A 85 7.64 -2.25 -3.04
N LEU A 86 7.10 -1.16 -3.58
CA LEU A 86 7.90 0.01 -3.94
C LEU A 86 8.31 0.80 -2.69
N GLY A 87 9.54 1.29 -2.67
CA GLY A 87 10.01 2.16 -1.60
C GLY A 87 9.29 3.52 -1.61
N ASP A 88 9.19 4.17 -0.46
CA ASP A 88 8.51 5.45 -0.28
C ASP A 88 9.04 6.58 -1.19
N GLY A 89 10.34 6.53 -1.48
CA GLY A 89 11.04 7.48 -2.34
C GLY A 89 11.04 7.14 -3.83
N ASP A 90 10.43 6.03 -4.23
CA ASP A 90 10.38 5.54 -5.61
C ASP A 90 9.73 6.58 -6.53
N PHE A 91 10.24 6.66 -7.77
CA PHE A 91 9.73 7.58 -8.77
C PHE A 91 8.22 7.41 -9.01
N LEU A 92 7.73 6.18 -9.18
CA LEU A 92 6.31 5.93 -9.44
C LEU A 92 5.43 6.32 -8.26
N VAL A 93 5.91 6.07 -7.03
CA VAL A 93 5.21 6.49 -5.81
C VAL A 93 5.06 8.00 -5.79
N LYS A 94 6.12 8.76 -6.10
CA LYS A 94 6.07 10.22 -6.17
C LYS A 94 5.14 10.71 -7.29
N THR A 95 5.22 10.11 -8.48
CA THR A 95 4.37 10.48 -9.62
C THR A 95 2.89 10.24 -9.32
N PHE A 96 2.54 9.07 -8.81
CA PHE A 96 1.15 8.68 -8.58
C PHE A 96 0.53 9.23 -7.29
N LYS A 97 1.32 9.84 -6.40
CA LYS A 97 0.80 10.62 -5.25
C LYS A 97 0.13 11.94 -5.65
N THR A 98 0.32 12.41 -6.88
CA THR A 98 -0.33 13.63 -7.38
C THR A 98 -1.75 13.35 -7.87
N PRO A 99 -2.68 14.34 -7.89
CA PRO A 99 -4.04 14.12 -8.40
C PRO A 99 -4.09 13.54 -9.83
N LYS A 100 -3.31 14.13 -10.76
CA LYS A 100 -3.20 13.60 -12.15
C LYS A 100 -2.61 12.19 -12.17
N GLY A 101 -1.61 11.92 -11.33
CA GLY A 101 -1.00 10.60 -11.19
C GLY A 101 -1.97 9.54 -10.68
N ARG A 102 -2.79 9.86 -9.67
CA ARG A 102 -3.86 8.97 -9.16
C ARG A 102 -4.89 8.64 -10.24
N THR A 103 -5.36 9.63 -10.98
CA THR A 103 -6.28 9.39 -12.11
C THR A 103 -5.65 8.49 -13.17
N PHE A 104 -4.39 8.75 -13.55
CA PHE A 104 -3.66 7.92 -14.49
C PHE A 104 -3.52 6.47 -13.98
N LEU A 105 -3.10 6.30 -12.72
CA LEU A 105 -2.95 4.99 -12.08
C LEU A 105 -4.27 4.22 -12.06
N LYS A 106 -5.37 4.87 -11.67
CA LYS A 106 -6.71 4.28 -11.62
C LYS A 106 -7.12 3.70 -12.98
N THR A 107 -6.85 4.42 -14.05
CA THR A 107 -7.14 3.95 -15.42
C THR A 107 -6.26 2.76 -15.81
N ILE A 108 -4.94 2.85 -15.64
CA ILE A 108 -4.03 1.78 -16.09
C ILE A 108 -4.13 0.51 -15.24
N SER A 109 -4.65 0.60 -14.01
CA SER A 109 -4.89 -0.54 -13.13
C SER A 109 -5.93 -1.50 -13.71
N GLY A 110 -6.84 -0.99 -14.55
CA GLY A 110 -7.79 -1.81 -15.30
C GLY A 110 -7.19 -2.53 -16.52
N TYR A 111 -5.95 -2.22 -16.90
CA TYR A 111 -5.27 -2.88 -18.01
C TYR A 111 -4.44 -4.05 -17.51
N LYS A 112 -4.46 -5.15 -18.25
CA LYS A 112 -3.62 -6.31 -17.96
C LYS A 112 -2.14 -5.88 -17.92
N ASP A 113 -1.49 -6.10 -16.78
CA ASP A 113 -0.10 -5.72 -16.51
C ASP A 113 0.19 -4.21 -16.73
N GLY A 114 -0.82 -3.33 -16.66
CA GLY A 114 -0.65 -1.90 -16.97
C GLY A 114 0.36 -1.19 -16.07
N ILE A 115 0.29 -1.43 -14.77
CA ILE A 115 1.25 -0.88 -13.80
C ILE A 115 2.65 -1.47 -14.04
N ASP A 116 2.74 -2.78 -14.26
CA ASP A 116 3.99 -3.47 -14.58
C ASP A 116 4.66 -2.87 -15.83
N ARG A 117 3.90 -2.52 -16.88
CA ARG A 117 4.44 -1.87 -18.09
C ARG A 117 5.00 -0.49 -17.81
N VAL A 118 4.30 0.32 -17.02
CA VAL A 118 4.79 1.64 -16.63
C VAL A 118 6.06 1.53 -15.78
N ASP A 119 6.12 0.53 -14.91
CA ASP A 119 7.27 0.28 -14.05
C ASP A 119 8.48 -0.30 -14.79
N ARG A 120 8.27 -1.09 -15.84
CA ARG A 120 9.35 -1.49 -16.75
C ARG A 120 9.82 -0.28 -17.56
N MET A 121 8.88 0.52 -18.08
CA MET A 121 9.19 1.73 -18.85
C MET A 121 10.01 2.73 -18.04
N SER A 122 9.64 2.99 -16.78
CA SER A 122 10.31 3.96 -15.92
C SER A 122 11.81 3.65 -15.71
N ARG A 123 12.19 2.38 -15.85
CA ARG A 123 13.57 1.89 -15.68
C ARG A 123 14.39 1.85 -16.98
N MET A 124 13.79 2.15 -18.12
CA MET A 124 14.50 2.27 -19.40
C MET A 124 15.24 3.62 -19.50
N PRO A 125 16.22 3.78 -20.41
CA PRO A 125 16.78 5.09 -20.70
C PRO A 125 15.70 6.12 -21.01
N ASN A 126 15.75 7.29 -20.35
CA ASN A 126 14.70 8.33 -20.39
C ASN A 126 13.31 7.89 -19.91
N GLY A 127 13.20 6.71 -19.28
CA GLY A 127 11.95 6.08 -18.88
C GLY A 127 11.12 6.93 -17.92
N GLN A 128 11.74 7.45 -16.87
CA GLN A 128 11.06 8.32 -15.90
C GLN A 128 10.50 9.58 -16.57
N LYS A 129 11.28 10.21 -17.46
CA LYS A 129 10.81 11.36 -18.24
C LYS A 129 9.62 10.99 -19.12
N ASN A 130 9.69 9.86 -19.82
CA ASN A 130 8.60 9.39 -20.67
C ASN A 130 7.32 9.14 -19.86
N VAL A 131 7.43 8.48 -18.70
CA VAL A 131 6.29 8.27 -17.80
C VAL A 131 5.74 9.60 -17.29
N ALA A 132 6.59 10.53 -16.86
CA ALA A 132 6.15 11.85 -16.44
C ALA A 132 5.43 12.61 -17.57
N ASP A 133 5.95 12.55 -18.80
CA ASP A 133 5.33 13.18 -19.96
C ASP A 133 3.96 12.53 -20.27
N LEU A 134 3.82 11.20 -20.17
CA LEU A 134 2.53 10.50 -20.30
C LEU A 134 1.51 10.91 -19.25
N VAL A 135 1.95 11.13 -18.00
CA VAL A 135 1.07 11.50 -16.89
C VAL A 135 0.66 12.97 -16.95
N TYR A 136 1.57 13.86 -17.32
CA TYR A 136 1.38 15.31 -17.10
C TYR A 136 1.20 16.13 -18.37
N LYS A 137 1.70 15.67 -19.53
CA LYS A 137 1.81 16.49 -20.75
C LYS A 137 1.05 15.93 -21.94
N ILE A 138 1.02 14.62 -22.10
CA ILE A 138 0.39 13.97 -23.26
C ILE A 138 -1.11 13.80 -22.98
N PRO A 139 -2.00 14.41 -23.79
CA PRO A 139 -3.43 14.12 -23.70
C PRO A 139 -3.69 12.63 -23.90
N ASN A 140 -4.56 12.04 -23.07
CA ASN A 140 -4.87 10.61 -23.09
C ASN A 140 -3.64 9.70 -23.01
N GLY A 141 -2.61 10.06 -22.23
CA GLY A 141 -1.39 9.24 -22.08
C GLY A 141 -1.64 7.79 -21.65
N THR A 142 -2.78 7.48 -21.03
CA THR A 142 -3.20 6.12 -20.68
C THR A 142 -3.45 5.24 -21.91
N ASP A 143 -3.83 5.81 -23.06
CA ASP A 143 -4.05 5.07 -24.31
C ASP A 143 -2.76 4.44 -24.86
N TRP A 144 -1.61 5.05 -24.56
CA TRP A 144 -0.31 4.44 -24.86
C TRP A 144 -0.10 3.16 -24.06
N ILE A 145 -0.45 3.16 -22.77
CA ILE A 145 -0.37 1.99 -21.91
C ILE A 145 -1.37 0.91 -22.36
N LYS A 146 -2.61 1.31 -22.66
CA LYS A 146 -3.63 0.42 -23.23
C LYS A 146 -3.15 -0.24 -24.52
N SER A 147 -2.54 0.55 -25.41
CA SER A 147 -1.98 0.03 -26.65
C SER A 147 -0.92 -1.01 -26.36
N MET A 148 0.07 -0.75 -25.50
CA MET A 148 1.14 -1.70 -25.16
C MET A 148 0.69 -2.98 -24.44
N THR A 149 -0.44 -2.91 -23.73
CA THR A 149 -1.03 -4.07 -23.01
C THR A 149 -1.99 -4.88 -23.87
N SER A 150 -2.42 -4.36 -25.03
CA SER A 150 -3.38 -5.01 -25.92
C SER A 150 -2.75 -6.11 -26.80
N GLN A 151 -3.45 -7.25 -26.92
CA GLN A 151 -2.95 -8.42 -27.64
C GLN A 151 -2.98 -8.30 -29.17
N LYS A 152 -3.72 -7.39 -29.80
CA LYS A 152 -3.78 -7.32 -31.29
C LYS A 152 -2.96 -6.17 -31.86
N ASN A 153 -3.08 -4.96 -31.31
CA ASN A 153 -2.44 -3.77 -31.89
C ASN A 153 -1.16 -3.35 -31.12
N GLY A 154 -1.00 -3.79 -29.88
CA GLY A 154 0.15 -3.50 -29.03
C GLY A 154 1.40 -4.32 -29.30
N GLN A 155 1.24 -5.48 -29.94
CA GLN A 155 2.33 -6.47 -30.02
C GLN A 155 3.56 -5.90 -30.72
N GLN A 156 3.40 -5.08 -31.76
CA GLN A 156 4.58 -4.54 -32.47
C GLN A 156 5.38 -3.56 -31.61
N LEU A 157 4.72 -2.61 -30.94
CA LEU A 157 5.40 -1.66 -30.06
C LEU A 157 6.03 -2.36 -28.86
N SER A 158 5.27 -3.25 -28.21
CA SER A 158 5.74 -4.05 -27.08
C SER A 158 6.90 -4.99 -27.48
N ARG A 159 6.87 -5.60 -28.67
CA ARG A 159 7.98 -6.42 -29.21
C ARG A 159 9.22 -5.58 -29.49
N ARG A 160 9.07 -4.41 -30.12
CA ARG A 160 10.19 -3.48 -30.38
C ARG A 160 10.84 -3.03 -29.08
N MET A 161 10.04 -2.66 -28.08
CA MET A 161 10.55 -2.31 -26.75
C MET A 161 11.33 -3.48 -26.16
N ALA A 162 10.81 -4.71 -26.26
CA ALA A 162 11.47 -5.89 -25.74
C ALA A 162 12.80 -6.25 -26.43
N GLN A 163 12.99 -5.83 -27.68
CA GLN A 163 14.21 -6.05 -28.46
C GLN A 163 15.31 -5.01 -28.17
N THR A 164 15.02 -3.93 -27.45
CA THR A 164 16.05 -2.96 -27.05
C THR A 164 17.01 -3.58 -26.04
N ARG A 165 18.25 -3.05 -25.97
CA ARG A 165 19.28 -3.51 -25.02
C ARG A 165 18.79 -3.58 -23.57
N HIS A 166 17.88 -2.69 -23.18
CA HIS A 166 17.34 -2.59 -21.81
C HIS A 166 15.91 -3.13 -21.68
N GLY A 167 15.34 -3.69 -22.75
CA GLY A 167 13.94 -4.05 -22.83
C GLY A 167 13.62 -5.53 -22.65
N LYS A 168 14.62 -6.41 -22.49
CA LYS A 168 14.44 -7.87 -22.48
C LYS A 168 13.27 -8.38 -21.60
N ASP A 169 13.00 -7.70 -20.49
CA ASP A 169 11.93 -8.05 -19.54
C ASP A 169 10.72 -7.11 -19.60
N PHE A 170 10.65 -6.21 -20.58
CA PHE A 170 9.58 -5.21 -20.74
C PHE A 170 8.19 -5.85 -20.73
N ASN A 171 8.08 -7.06 -21.31
CA ASN A 171 6.83 -7.80 -21.42
C ASN A 171 6.53 -8.74 -20.25
N LYS A 172 7.45 -8.89 -19.30
CA LYS A 172 7.28 -9.77 -18.14
C LYS A 172 6.66 -9.00 -16.97
N PRO A 173 5.85 -9.67 -16.13
CA PRO A 173 5.48 -9.14 -14.83
C PRO A 173 6.74 -8.70 -14.05
N THR A 174 6.61 -7.68 -13.22
CA THR A 174 7.71 -7.24 -12.34
C THR A 174 7.82 -8.08 -11.08
N GLY A 175 6.75 -8.80 -10.73
CA GLY A 175 6.61 -9.50 -9.45
C GLY A 175 6.29 -8.56 -8.29
N LYS A 176 6.09 -7.26 -8.55
CA LYS A 176 5.83 -6.27 -7.50
C LYS A 176 4.37 -6.30 -7.03
N ILE A 177 4.20 -5.96 -5.75
CA ILE A 177 2.92 -5.79 -5.07
C ILE A 177 2.62 -4.30 -5.03
N TYR A 178 1.89 -3.82 -6.04
CA TYR A 178 1.60 -2.39 -6.20
C TYR A 178 0.42 -1.90 -5.37
N GLN A 179 -0.60 -2.73 -5.19
CA GLN A 179 -1.91 -2.32 -4.67
C GLN A 179 -2.38 -3.28 -3.58
N LEU A 180 -3.35 -2.80 -2.79
CA LEU A 180 -3.87 -3.49 -1.62
C LEU A 180 -4.38 -4.90 -1.93
N ASP A 181 -5.05 -5.10 -3.06
CA ASP A 181 -5.59 -6.41 -3.47
C ASP A 181 -4.49 -7.47 -3.62
N LYS A 182 -3.38 -7.09 -4.26
CA LYS A 182 -2.22 -7.98 -4.42
C LYS A 182 -1.57 -8.28 -3.06
N LEU A 183 -1.54 -7.31 -2.15
CA LEU A 183 -1.00 -7.52 -0.79
C LEU A 183 -1.89 -8.48 0.01
N VAL A 184 -3.22 -8.27 0.01
CA VAL A 184 -4.18 -9.15 0.70
C VAL A 184 -4.05 -10.57 0.17
N LYS A 185 -3.98 -10.75 -1.15
CA LYS A 185 -3.75 -12.06 -1.75
C LYS A 185 -2.46 -12.71 -1.25
N ARG A 186 -1.33 -11.98 -1.26
CA ARG A 186 -0.03 -12.50 -0.82
C ARG A 186 -0.02 -12.85 0.69
N LEU A 187 -0.74 -12.08 1.51
CA LEU A 187 -0.93 -12.38 2.93
C LEU A 187 -1.80 -13.62 3.15
N SER A 188 -2.77 -13.87 2.28
CA SER A 188 -3.60 -15.08 2.32
C SER A 188 -2.76 -16.34 2.11
N GLU A 189 -1.86 -16.30 1.13
CA GLU A 189 -0.90 -17.37 0.84
C GLU A 189 0.00 -17.63 2.07
N SER A 190 0.58 -16.58 2.65
CA SER A 190 1.40 -16.67 3.87
C SER A 190 0.62 -17.24 5.07
N TYR A 191 -0.63 -16.81 5.25
CA TYR A 191 -1.49 -17.31 6.33
C TYR A 191 -1.80 -18.80 6.17
N ALA A 192 -2.16 -19.23 4.96
CA ALA A 192 -2.45 -20.63 4.66
C ALA A 192 -1.23 -21.53 4.96
N GLU A 193 -0.03 -21.12 4.52
CA GLU A 193 1.21 -21.84 4.83
C GLU A 193 1.47 -21.96 6.33
N ALA A 194 1.24 -20.89 7.09
CA ALA A 194 1.41 -20.90 8.54
C ALA A 194 0.45 -21.89 9.23
N GLN A 195 -0.80 -21.99 8.77
CA GLN A 195 -1.76 -22.98 9.27
C GLN A 195 -1.31 -24.42 8.95
N THR A 196 -0.88 -24.68 7.71
CA THR A 196 -0.40 -26.00 7.31
C THR A 196 0.81 -26.45 8.15
N ARG A 197 1.79 -25.57 8.38
CA ARG A 197 2.96 -25.87 9.22
C ARG A 197 2.56 -26.17 10.67
N THR A 198 1.58 -25.47 11.20
CA THR A 198 1.07 -25.69 12.56
C THR A 198 0.43 -27.08 12.71
N VAL A 199 -0.34 -27.51 11.71
CA VAL A 199 -0.98 -28.84 11.70
C VAL A 199 0.09 -29.95 11.67
N ILE A 200 1.07 -29.86 10.77
CA ILE A 200 2.15 -30.86 10.63
C ILE A 200 2.93 -31.02 11.94
N ASN A 201 3.27 -29.92 12.61
CA ASN A 201 4.02 -29.95 13.85
C ASN A 201 3.24 -30.57 15.03
N ARG A 202 1.91 -30.54 14.99
CA ARG A 202 1.06 -31.18 16.01
C ARG A 202 0.93 -32.70 15.79
N THR A 203 0.98 -33.17 14.55
CA THR A 203 0.87 -34.61 14.23
C THR A 203 2.15 -35.39 14.48
N ARG A 204 3.28 -34.70 14.66
CA ARG A 204 4.61 -35.29 14.90
C ARG A 204 5.03 -35.31 16.37
N ARG A 205 4.19 -34.81 17.28
CA ARG A 205 4.38 -34.85 18.74
C ARG A 205 3.48 -35.91 19.33
#